data_AF-A0A2C2U334-F1
#
_entry.id   AF-A0A2C2U334-F1
#
_cell.length_a   1.000
_cell.length_b   1.000
_cell.length_c   1.000
_cell.angle_alpha   90.00
_cell.angle_beta   90.00
_cell.angle_gamma   90.00
#
_symmetry.space_group_name_H-M   'P 1'
#
loop_
_entity.id
_entity.type
_entity.pdbx_description
1 polymer ?
#
loop_
_entity_poly.entity_id
_entity_poly.type
_entity_poly.pdbx_seq_one_letter_code
_entity_poly.pdbx_strand_id
1 'polypeptide(L)'
;MENFIETVYFLENPEKNIIKFATGTQLRYEDVIKEVFGVACINDLHMMIQYNKSFQTSICNSHGISEKKITLDKILRVASKLDMLRLKKELMDQKNNILYETPADGDLAITCPFDATIKLQEGIFQWDDSNFSYNAVKTGA
;
A
#
# COMPACT_ATOMS: atom_id res chain seq x y z
N MET A 1 16.92 -8.71 -20.44
CA MET A 1 15.57 -8.63 -19.83
C MET A 1 15.26 -7.16 -19.71
N GLU A 2 14.16 -6.68 -20.28
CA GLU A 2 13.70 -5.32 -20.00
C GLU A 2 13.43 -5.24 -18.49
N ASN A 3 14.01 -4.24 -17.81
CA ASN A 3 13.82 -4.04 -16.38
C ASN A 3 12.36 -3.66 -16.13
N PHE A 4 11.54 -4.66 -15.82
CA PHE A 4 10.15 -4.44 -15.44
C PHE A 4 10.12 -3.71 -14.10
N ILE A 5 9.57 -2.48 -14.08
CA ILE A 5 9.40 -1.70 -12.85
C ILE A 5 8.03 -2.04 -12.27
N GLU A 6 8.02 -2.67 -11.10
CA GLU A 6 6.79 -3.01 -10.38
C GLU A 6 5.98 -1.76 -10.01
N THR A 7 4.66 -1.86 -10.17
CA THR A 7 3.73 -0.81 -9.73
C THR A 7 3.26 -1.12 -8.33
N VAL A 8 3.37 -0.16 -7.42
CA VAL A 8 2.88 -0.31 -6.05
C VAL A 8 1.45 0.18 -5.96
N TYR A 9 0.60 -0.63 -5.33
CA TYR A 9 -0.79 -0.39 -5.09
C TYR A 9 -1.04 -0.12 -3.61
N PHE A 10 -1.94 0.81 -3.35
CA PHE A 10 -2.52 1.10 -2.05
C PHE A 10 -3.86 0.35 -1.92
N LEU A 11 -4.01 -0.37 -0.81
CA LEU A 11 -5.21 -1.10 -0.45
C LEU A 11 -5.70 -0.60 0.91
N GLU A 12 -6.99 -0.27 1.00
CA GLU A 12 -7.63 0.17 2.23
C GLU A 12 -8.95 -0.56 2.45
N ASN A 13 -9.06 -1.23 3.59
CA ASN A 13 -10.32 -1.71 4.11
C ASN A 13 -10.75 -0.84 5.31
N PRO A 14 -11.62 0.16 5.10
CA PRO A 14 -12.05 1.05 6.17
C PRO A 14 -12.95 0.36 7.20
N GLU A 15 -13.59 -0.76 6.88
CA GLU A 15 -14.40 -1.54 7.84
C GLU A 15 -13.52 -2.22 8.89
N LYS A 16 -12.34 -2.70 8.48
CA LYS A 16 -11.39 -3.41 9.35
C LYS A 16 -10.23 -2.52 9.83
N ASN A 17 -10.17 -1.27 9.42
CA ASN A 17 -9.03 -0.37 9.63
C ASN A 17 -7.69 -0.96 9.12
N ILE A 18 -7.73 -1.70 8.02
CA ILE A 18 -6.54 -2.30 7.41
C ILE A 18 -6.09 -1.43 6.25
N ILE A 19 -4.81 -1.05 6.26
CA ILE A 19 -4.14 -0.46 5.12
C ILE A 19 -2.94 -1.32 4.78
N LYS A 20 -2.78 -1.60 3.49
CA LYS A 20 -1.69 -2.44 2.99
C LYS A 20 -1.18 -1.90 1.66
N PHE A 21 0.10 -2.13 1.42
CA PHE A 21 0.77 -1.83 0.17
C PHE A 21 1.25 -3.13 -0.46
N ALA A 22 1.11 -3.25 -1.79
CA ALA A 22 1.52 -4.44 -2.51
C ALA A 22 1.91 -4.10 -3.96
N THR A 23 2.84 -4.86 -4.54
CA THR A 23 3.18 -4.76 -5.96
C THR A 23 2.14 -5.46 -6.85
N GLY A 24 2.20 -5.23 -8.17
CA GLY A 24 1.33 -5.89 -9.13
C GLY A 24 1.50 -7.41 -9.11
N THR A 25 2.73 -7.90 -8.90
CA THR A 25 3.01 -9.34 -8.72
C THR A 25 2.41 -9.88 -7.43
N GLN A 26 2.56 -9.17 -6.30
CA GLN A 26 1.97 -9.60 -5.02
C GLN A 26 0.44 -9.69 -5.10
N LEU A 27 -0.22 -8.73 -5.76
CA LEU A 27 -1.66 -8.80 -5.98
C LEU A 27 -2.13 -10.00 -6.81
N ARG A 28 -1.26 -10.56 -7.66
CA ARG A 28 -1.59 -11.69 -8.54
C ARG A 28 -1.31 -13.05 -7.90
N TYR A 29 -0.23 -13.15 -7.13
CA TYR A 29 0.30 -14.44 -6.69
C TYR A 29 0.25 -14.65 -5.17
N GLU A 30 -0.01 -13.61 -4.39
CA GLU A 30 -0.11 -13.68 -2.93
C GLU A 30 -1.56 -13.47 -2.45
N ASP A 31 -1.83 -13.83 -1.20
CA ASP A 31 -3.15 -13.73 -0.56
C ASP A 31 -3.52 -12.29 -0.15
N VAL A 32 -2.90 -11.25 -0.72
CA VAL A 32 -3.07 -9.84 -0.30
C VAL A 32 -4.53 -9.39 -0.31
N ILE A 33 -5.30 -9.74 -1.34
CA ILE A 33 -6.73 -9.38 -1.44
C ILE A 33 -7.53 -10.04 -0.33
N LYS A 34 -7.24 -11.31 -0.04
CA LYS A 34 -7.90 -12.09 1.00
C LYS A 34 -7.54 -11.58 2.39
N GLU A 35 -6.30 -11.21 2.63
CA GLU A 35 -5.86 -10.64 3.90
C GLU A 35 -6.54 -9.29 4.19
N VAL A 36 -6.62 -8.41 3.19
CA VAL A 36 -7.19 -7.06 3.38
C VAL A 36 -8.72 -7.09 3.41
N PHE A 37 -9.35 -7.78 2.47
CA PHE A 37 -10.80 -7.70 2.24
C PHE A 37 -11.55 -8.97 2.64
N GLY A 38 -10.88 -10.10 2.83
CA GLY A 38 -11.51 -11.39 3.14
C GLY A 38 -12.13 -12.07 1.92
N VAL A 39 -11.80 -11.64 0.69
CA VAL A 39 -12.31 -12.21 -0.56
C VAL A 39 -11.18 -12.79 -1.41
N ALA A 40 -11.49 -13.69 -2.34
CA ALA A 40 -10.46 -14.43 -3.06
C ALA A 40 -9.74 -13.59 -4.13
N CYS A 41 -10.42 -12.65 -4.78
CA CYS A 41 -9.84 -11.87 -5.87
C CYS A 41 -10.47 -10.49 -6.06
N ILE A 42 -9.91 -9.70 -6.98
CA ILE A 42 -10.42 -8.35 -7.31
C ILE A 42 -11.86 -8.39 -7.85
N ASN A 43 -12.25 -9.45 -8.58
CA ASN A 43 -13.63 -9.57 -9.07
C ASN A 43 -14.62 -9.67 -7.90
N ASP A 44 -14.24 -10.35 -6.82
CA ASP A 44 -15.07 -10.43 -5.61
C ASP A 44 -15.13 -9.09 -4.87
N LEU A 45 -14.12 -8.22 -5.01
CA LEU A 45 -14.19 -6.85 -4.49
C LEU A 45 -15.30 -6.05 -5.16
N HIS A 46 -15.49 -6.22 -6.48
CA HIS A 46 -16.62 -5.58 -7.15
C HIS A 46 -17.95 -6.03 -6.57
N MET A 47 -18.11 -7.34 -6.30
CA MET A 47 -19.32 -7.85 -5.64
C MET A 47 -19.45 -7.33 -4.20
N MET A 48 -18.36 -7.32 -3.44
CA MET A 48 -18.34 -6.80 -2.07
C MET A 48 -18.74 -5.32 -2.04
N ILE A 49 -18.18 -4.48 -2.92
CA ILE A 49 -18.55 -3.08 -3.09
C ILE A 49 -20.03 -2.93 -3.44
N GLN A 50 -20.62 -3.82 -4.24
CA GLN A 50 -22.02 -3.70 -4.70
C GLN A 50 -23.05 -4.18 -3.67
N TYR A 51 -22.73 -5.22 -2.90
CA TYR A 51 -23.74 -5.93 -2.09
C TYR A 51 -23.49 -5.87 -0.58
N ASN A 52 -22.26 -5.62 -0.13
CA ASN A 52 -21.96 -5.57 1.31
C ASN A 52 -22.27 -4.17 1.88
N LYS A 53 -23.39 -4.05 2.62
CA LYS A 53 -23.85 -2.78 3.18
C LYS A 53 -22.97 -2.22 4.30
N SER A 54 -22.41 -3.06 5.16
CA SER A 54 -21.51 -2.59 6.22
C SER A 54 -20.23 -2.02 5.60
N PHE A 55 -19.69 -2.73 4.60
CA PHE A 55 -18.52 -2.27 3.87
C PHE A 55 -18.80 -0.96 3.10
N GLN A 56 -19.93 -0.86 2.37
CA GLN A 56 -20.33 0.39 1.70
C GLN A 56 -20.42 1.57 2.68
N THR A 57 -21.02 1.35 3.85
CA THR A 57 -21.15 2.38 4.90
C THR A 57 -19.77 2.83 5.39
N SER A 58 -18.85 1.89 5.61
CA SER A 58 -17.48 2.20 6.04
C SER A 58 -16.72 3.04 5.00
N ILE A 59 -16.85 2.73 3.70
CA ILE A 59 -16.24 3.51 2.62
C ILE A 59 -16.84 4.92 2.56
N CYS A 60 -18.18 5.03 2.65
CA CYS A 60 -18.86 6.33 2.66
C CYS A 60 -18.36 7.22 3.79
N ASN A 61 -18.23 6.65 4.99
CA ASN A 61 -17.78 7.37 6.17
C ASN A 61 -16.29 7.77 6.08
N SER A 62 -15.42 6.87 5.62
CA SER A 62 -13.97 7.15 5.49
C SER A 62 -13.69 8.27 4.49
N HIS A 63 -14.37 8.25 3.33
CA HIS A 63 -14.10 9.22 2.25
C HIS A 63 -15.09 10.39 2.19
N GLY A 64 -16.09 10.45 3.06
CA GLY A 64 -17.12 11.50 3.04
C GLY A 64 -17.96 11.51 1.76
N ILE A 65 -18.27 10.33 1.21
CA ILE A 65 -19.00 10.17 -0.06
C ILE A 65 -20.34 9.46 0.14
N SER A 66 -21.23 9.57 -0.85
CA SER A 66 -22.48 8.79 -0.91
C SER A 66 -22.26 7.42 -1.57
N GLU A 67 -23.09 6.43 -1.26
CA GLU A 67 -23.04 5.07 -1.85
C GLU A 67 -22.91 5.07 -3.38
N LYS A 68 -23.62 5.98 -4.07
CA LYS A 68 -23.60 6.10 -5.55
C LYS A 68 -22.24 6.48 -6.15
N LYS A 69 -21.30 6.96 -5.32
CA LYS A 69 -19.95 7.39 -5.71
C LYS A 69 -18.88 6.39 -5.29
N ILE A 70 -19.26 5.24 -4.72
CA ILE A 70 -18.29 4.19 -4.40
C ILE A 70 -17.78 3.56 -5.69
N THR A 71 -16.46 3.50 -5.81
CA THR A 71 -15.74 2.91 -6.92
C THR A 71 -14.52 2.15 -6.39
N LEU A 72 -14.00 1.21 -7.18
CA LEU A 72 -12.86 0.38 -6.75
C LEU A 72 -11.62 1.22 -6.40
N ASP A 73 -11.38 2.33 -7.11
CA ASP A 73 -10.24 3.22 -6.86
C ASP A 73 -10.24 3.87 -5.46
N LYS A 74 -11.37 3.82 -4.74
CA LYS A 74 -11.43 4.32 -3.35
C LYS A 74 -10.71 3.40 -2.38
N ILE A 75 -10.71 2.10 -2.66
CA ILE A 75 -10.15 1.07 -1.77
C ILE A 75 -8.92 0.35 -2.36
N LEU A 76 -8.74 0.41 -3.68
CA LEU A 76 -7.64 -0.23 -4.39
C LEU A 76 -7.22 0.66 -5.56
N ARG A 77 -6.04 1.27 -5.46
CA ARG A 77 -5.49 2.18 -6.49
C ARG A 77 -3.98 2.11 -6.54
N VAL A 78 -3.37 2.66 -7.59
CA VAL A 78 -1.92 2.90 -7.59
C VAL A 78 -1.58 3.84 -6.44
N ALA A 79 -0.55 3.51 -5.68
CA ALA A 79 -0.11 4.32 -4.55
C ALA A 79 0.46 5.65 -5.04
N SER A 80 0.23 6.70 -4.26
CA SER A 80 0.74 8.04 -4.47
C SER A 80 2.00 8.28 -3.64
N LYS A 81 2.70 9.38 -3.91
CA LYS A 81 3.80 9.86 -3.07
C LYS A 81 3.36 10.08 -1.62
N LEU A 82 2.13 10.56 -1.40
CA LEU A 82 1.61 10.79 -0.05
C LEU A 82 1.43 9.46 0.71
N ASP A 83 1.01 8.41 0.03
CA ASP A 83 0.87 7.10 0.65
C ASP A 83 2.26 6.51 1.02
N MET A 84 3.30 6.81 0.24
CA MET A 84 4.66 6.42 0.60
C MET A 84 5.19 7.14 1.85
N LEU A 85 4.75 8.37 2.12
CA LEU A 85 5.08 9.04 3.40
C LEU A 85 4.45 8.30 4.58
N ARG A 86 3.24 7.76 4.39
CA ARG A 86 2.56 6.93 5.39
C ARG A 86 3.30 5.61 5.61
N LEU A 87 3.68 4.92 4.53
CA LEU A 87 4.50 3.70 4.61
C LEU A 87 5.81 3.94 5.36
N LYS A 88 6.51 5.05 5.05
CA LYS A 88 7.73 5.43 5.78
C LYS A 88 7.46 5.56 7.29
N LYS A 89 6.36 6.21 7.67
CA LYS A 89 6.00 6.35 9.08
C LYS A 89 5.78 4.98 9.74
N GLU A 90 5.06 4.08 9.08
CA GLU A 90 4.80 2.72 9.57
C GLU A 90 6.10 1.92 9.75
N LEU A 91 7.05 2.02 8.81
CA LEU A 91 8.37 1.37 8.91
C LEU A 91 9.22 1.94 10.07
N MET A 92 9.19 3.26 10.26
CA MET A 92 9.93 3.92 11.34
C MET A 92 9.32 3.59 12.71
N ASP A 93 8.00 3.54 12.83
CA ASP A 93 7.29 3.18 14.05
C ASP A 93 7.59 1.71 14.42
N GLN A 94 7.62 0.80 13.44
CA GLN A 94 8.04 -0.60 13.65
C GLN A 94 9.49 -0.71 14.15
N LYS A 95 10.42 0.01 13.52
CA LYS A 95 11.83 0.04 13.97
C LYS A 95 11.94 0.53 15.42
N ASN A 96 11.21 1.58 15.78
CA ASN A 96 11.23 2.12 17.14
C ASN A 96 10.70 1.09 18.15
N ASN A 97 9.59 0.41 17.86
CA ASN A 97 9.02 -0.60 18.76
C ASN A 97 9.98 -1.77 19.01
N ILE A 98 10.68 -2.26 17.98
CA ILE A 98 11.64 -3.37 18.12
C ILE A 98 12.85 -2.97 18.99
N LEU A 99 13.28 -1.71 18.92
CA LEU A 99 14.39 -1.17 19.70
C LEU A 99 14.10 -1.12 21.21
N TYR A 100 12.83 -1.08 21.61
CA TYR A 100 12.42 -1.07 23.02
C TYR A 100 12.28 -2.49 23.61
N GLU A 101 12.19 -3.54 22.79
CA GLU A 101 11.94 -4.92 23.24
C GLU A 101 13.18 -5.83 23.24
N THR A 102 14.29 -5.44 22.60
CA THR A 102 15.46 -6.33 22.42
C THR A 102 16.78 -5.65 22.83
N PRO A 103 17.65 -6.29 23.65
CA PRO A 103 19.00 -5.76 23.93
C PRO A 103 19.84 -5.78 22.65
N ALA A 104 20.47 -4.65 22.37
CA ALA A 104 21.21 -4.35 21.15
C ALA A 104 22.33 -5.36 20.84
N ASP A 105 22.12 -6.18 19.81
CA ASP A 105 23.21 -6.68 18.96
C ASP A 105 22.64 -7.10 17.60
N GLY A 106 22.57 -6.15 16.68
CA GLY A 106 22.04 -6.34 15.34
C GLY A 106 21.67 -5.01 14.71
N ASP A 107 22.34 -4.68 13.60
CA ASP A 107 22.07 -3.48 12.81
C ASP A 107 20.63 -3.59 12.26
N LEU A 108 19.65 -3.02 12.97
CA LEU A 108 18.23 -3.03 12.58
C LEU A 108 18.02 -2.02 11.45
N ALA A 109 18.53 -2.37 10.27
CA ALA A 109 18.32 -1.65 9.03
C ALA A 109 16.89 -1.91 8.55
N ILE A 110 16.13 -0.85 8.30
CA ILE A 110 14.85 -0.97 7.58
C ILE A 110 15.21 -1.49 6.19
N THR A 111 14.77 -2.70 5.87
CA THR A 111 14.96 -3.25 4.52
C THR A 111 14.05 -2.51 3.55
N CYS A 112 14.53 -2.32 2.31
CA CYS A 112 13.71 -1.80 1.22
C CYS A 112 12.41 -2.63 1.11
N PRO A 113 11.22 -2.01 1.22
CA PRO A 113 9.97 -2.75 1.35
C PRO A 113 9.49 -3.39 0.03
N PHE A 114 10.02 -2.92 -1.10
CA PHE A 114 9.76 -3.44 -2.45
C PHE A 114 11.09 -3.48 -3.22
N ASP A 115 11.01 -3.42 -4.55
CA ASP A 115 12.19 -3.21 -5.39
C ASP A 115 12.78 -1.80 -5.18
N ALA A 116 14.09 -1.67 -5.42
CA ALA A 116 14.78 -0.39 -5.30
C ALA A 116 14.23 0.70 -6.24
N THR A 117 13.54 0.30 -7.32
CA THR A 117 12.83 1.21 -8.22
C THR A 117 11.39 0.73 -8.37
N ILE A 118 10.44 1.63 -8.11
CA ILE A 118 9.00 1.34 -8.19
C ILE A 118 8.27 2.39 -9.03
N LYS A 119 7.09 2.02 -9.52
CA LYS A 119 6.14 2.92 -10.16
C LYS A 119 4.99 3.26 -9.22
N LEU A 120 4.76 4.55 -9.08
CA LEU A 120 3.65 5.17 -8.35
C LEU A 120 2.74 5.94 -9.32
N GLN A 121 1.67 6.54 -8.80
CA GLN A 121 0.73 7.33 -9.58
C GLN A 121 1.42 8.49 -10.30
N GLU A 122 2.39 9.13 -9.65
CA GLU A 122 3.09 10.31 -10.17
C GLU A 122 4.29 9.97 -11.07
N GLY A 123 4.70 8.70 -11.17
CA GLY A 123 5.83 8.28 -12.00
C GLY A 123 6.73 7.25 -11.33
N ILE A 124 8.01 7.27 -11.69
CA ILE A 124 9.01 6.31 -11.20
C ILE A 124 9.76 6.91 -10.01
N PHE A 125 9.92 6.10 -8.96
CA PHE A 125 10.59 6.47 -7.74
C PHE A 125 11.67 5.44 -7.40
N GLN A 126 12.72 5.92 -6.75
CA GLN A 126 13.86 5.11 -6.33
C GLN A 126 14.03 5.18 -4.81
N TRP A 127 14.32 4.04 -4.20
CA TRP A 127 14.59 3.92 -2.78
C TRP A 127 15.88 4.67 -2.39
N ASP A 128 15.81 5.38 -1.27
CA ASP A 128 16.94 6.05 -0.62
C ASP A 128 17.11 5.49 0.78
N ASP A 129 18.15 4.66 0.96
CA ASP A 129 18.50 4.03 2.23
C ASP A 129 18.83 5.04 3.33
N SER A 130 19.30 6.24 2.98
CA SER A 130 19.65 7.29 3.95
C SER A 130 18.42 7.83 4.67
N ASN A 131 17.27 7.82 3.98
CA ASN A 131 16.04 8.43 4.43
C ASN A 131 14.87 7.44 4.55
N PHE A 132 15.11 6.15 4.27
CA PHE A 132 14.11 5.09 4.23
C PHE A 132 12.85 5.50 3.45
N SER A 133 13.05 6.04 2.25
CA SER A 133 11.98 6.63 1.45
C SER A 133 12.18 6.49 -0.04
N TYR A 134 11.08 6.42 -0.78
CA TYR A 134 11.08 6.50 -2.24
C TYR A 134 11.07 7.96 -2.71
N ASN A 135 12.09 8.34 -3.48
CA ASN A 135 12.25 9.67 -4.07
C ASN A 135 11.99 9.64 -5.58
N ALA A 136 11.34 10.68 -6.10
CA ALA A 136 11.07 10.77 -7.53
C ALA A 136 12.38 10.80 -8.33
N VAL A 137 12.49 9.94 -9.34
CA VAL A 137 13.65 9.96 -10.23
C VAL A 137 13.53 11.21 -11.09
N LYS A 138 14.42 12.18 -10.88
CA LYS A 138 14.56 13.30 -11.80
C LYS A 138 15.16 12.75 -13.10
N THR A 139 14.34 12.48 -14.10
CA THR A 139 14.83 12.41 -15.47
C THR A 139 15.45 13.76 -15.79
N GLY A 140 16.80 13.81 -15.85
CA GLY A 140 17.54 15.02 -16.19
C GLY A 140 17.04 15.57 -17.54
N ALA A 141 16.86 16.89 -17.58
CA ALA A 141 16.78 17.66 -18.82
C ALA A 141 18.18 17.80 -19.44
#